data_AF-A0A6G5AEI2-F1
#
_entry.id   AF-A0A6G5AEI2-F1
#
_cell.length_a   1.000
_cell.length_b   1.000
_cell.length_c   1.000
_cell.angle_alpha   90.00
_cell.angle_beta   90.00
_cell.angle_gamma   90.00
#
_symmetry.space_group_name_H-M   'P 1'
#
loop_
_entity.id
_entity.type
_entity.pdbx_description
1 polymer ?
#
loop_
_entity_poly.entity_id
_entity_poly.type
_entity_poly.pdbx_seq_one_letter_code
_entity_poly.pdbx_strand_id
1 'polypeptide(L)'
;HSHLKDIQGNFGSGVASYFLFLRRLLALNLCMGALLVGFVIVPQLIYSRSPSPVRSDVSNIFGYKDPFINIFTGAGLFADTVMYYGHYCNVTVRWPQGNPLTYNLPLAYFFTVAVCLFACLVTLAYSLTRSYKQNYIETSIGVKDVYCAKVFSAWDFSIASREAAMLKSRSIYNELKELLSMERRAVEAPPTWGIRIGKFLARVTINLVIIAIMVGSGALVYHLLSKKSLETDVPVLGEMTVSLTVGTLCFVLPTLFLALSRLEFIERVQTRLYLNLTRVTLAKMVLLGVLMYFWLASKQREDKCWESRLGQELYRLLVVDTAFVLLLTTGVGESLRSVVYKHITPRVGPPELDIAHNTLDLIYTQTLVWAGIFYCPLLPLVGCVKLVLTFYVKRVSVN
;
A
#
# COMPACT_ATOMS: atom_id res chain seq x y z
N HIS A 1 0.05 16.69 -19.84
CA HIS A 1 1.06 17.46 -19.07
C HIS A 1 0.47 18.73 -18.43
N SER A 2 -0.52 19.39 -19.04
CA SER A 2 -1.19 20.60 -18.50
C SER A 2 -1.73 20.42 -17.07
N HIS A 3 -2.58 19.41 -16.83
CA HIS A 3 -3.21 19.19 -15.52
C HIS A 3 -2.23 18.97 -14.35
N LEU A 4 -1.04 18.43 -14.63
CA LEU A 4 -0.06 18.19 -13.57
C LEU A 4 0.67 19.48 -13.19
N LYS A 5 0.85 20.40 -14.16
CA LYS A 5 1.33 21.75 -13.91
C LYS A 5 0.30 22.56 -13.13
N ASP A 6 -0.99 22.37 -13.40
CA ASP A 6 -2.06 23.03 -12.64
C ASP A 6 -2.11 22.54 -11.18
N ILE A 7 -1.98 21.22 -10.95
CA ILE A 7 -1.89 20.65 -9.60
C ILE A 7 -0.63 21.13 -8.87
N GLN A 8 0.51 21.17 -9.56
CA GLN A 8 1.77 21.68 -9.00
C GLN A 8 1.68 23.18 -8.66
N GLY A 9 1.01 23.96 -9.52
CA GLY A 9 0.79 25.39 -9.35
C GLY A 9 -0.17 25.74 -8.21
N ASN A 10 -1.14 24.87 -7.91
CA ASN A 10 -2.16 25.12 -6.88
C ASN A 10 -1.85 24.47 -5.52
N PHE A 11 -1.27 23.27 -5.50
CA PHE A 11 -1.11 22.47 -4.27
C PHE A 11 0.36 22.26 -3.86
N GLY A 12 1.32 22.79 -4.63
CA GLY A 12 2.74 22.71 -4.33
C GLY A 12 3.43 21.42 -4.79
N SER A 13 4.75 21.39 -4.66
CA SER A 13 5.62 20.33 -5.19
C SER A 13 5.42 18.97 -4.51
N GLY A 14 5.03 18.93 -3.24
CA GLY A 14 4.80 17.70 -2.48
C GLY A 14 3.58 16.90 -2.98
N VAL A 15 2.45 17.57 -3.18
CA VAL A 15 1.22 16.97 -3.71
C VAL A 15 1.42 16.53 -5.16
N ALA A 16 2.12 17.34 -5.96
CA ALA A 16 2.48 16.96 -7.33
C ALA A 16 3.36 15.69 -7.39
N SER A 17 4.31 15.56 -6.45
CA SER A 17 5.19 14.38 -6.35
C SER A 17 4.41 13.11 -6.03
N TYR A 18 3.41 13.19 -5.15
CA TYR A 18 2.51 12.08 -4.86
C TYR A 18 1.75 11.61 -6.11
N PHE A 19 1.12 12.51 -6.85
CA PHE A 19 0.37 12.15 -8.07
C PHE A 19 1.30 11.65 -9.20
N LEU A 20 2.51 12.20 -9.30
CA LEU A 20 3.55 11.68 -10.20
C LEU A 20 3.92 10.24 -9.86
N PHE A 21 4.12 9.94 -8.57
CA PHE A 21 4.43 8.60 -8.09
C PHE A 21 3.29 7.62 -8.39
N LEU A 22 2.04 8.00 -8.07
CA LEU A 22 0.85 7.23 -8.38
C LEU A 22 0.75 6.89 -9.88
N ARG A 23 0.98 7.87 -10.76
CA ARG A 23 0.92 7.67 -12.21
C ARG A 23 1.99 6.70 -12.71
N ARG A 24 3.20 6.75 -12.13
CA ARG A 24 4.27 5.80 -12.46
C ARG A 24 3.92 4.38 -12.01
N LEU A 25 3.34 4.21 -10.82
CA LEU A 25 2.84 2.92 -10.34
C LEU A 25 1.73 2.36 -11.23
N LEU A 26 0.80 3.22 -11.67
CA LEU A 26 -0.26 2.82 -12.60
C LEU A 26 0.32 2.30 -13.92
N ALA A 27 1.30 3.01 -14.50
CA ALA A 27 1.97 2.56 -15.71
C ALA A 27 2.72 1.23 -15.52
N LEU A 28 3.37 1.05 -14.37
CA LEU A 28 4.06 -0.19 -14.02
C LEU A 28 3.08 -1.37 -13.92
N ASN A 29 1.96 -1.19 -13.20
CA ASN A 29 0.93 -2.22 -13.04
C ASN A 29 0.22 -2.55 -14.35
N LEU A 30 -0.01 -1.56 -15.22
CA LEU A 30 -0.59 -1.76 -16.54
C LEU A 30 0.37 -2.55 -17.45
N CYS A 31 1.67 -2.25 -17.40
CA CYS A 31 2.68 -3.00 -18.15
C CYS A 31 2.76 -4.47 -17.69
N MET A 32 2.80 -4.71 -16.37
CA MET A 32 2.76 -6.08 -15.82
C MET A 32 1.48 -6.81 -16.22
N GLY A 33 0.32 -6.14 -16.11
CA GLY A 33 -0.96 -6.70 -16.52
C GLY A 33 -0.99 -7.04 -18.00
N ALA A 34 -0.47 -6.18 -18.87
CA ALA A 34 -0.41 -6.43 -20.31
C ALA A 34 0.47 -7.65 -20.66
N LEU A 35 1.63 -7.79 -20.00
CA LEU A 35 2.50 -8.95 -20.20
C LEU A 35 1.83 -10.25 -19.75
N LEU A 36 1.21 -10.26 -18.57
CA LEU A 36 0.50 -11.45 -18.07
C LEU A 36 -0.73 -11.78 -18.91
N VAL A 37 -1.47 -10.77 -19.36
CA VAL A 37 -2.60 -10.99 -20.28
C VAL A 37 -2.11 -11.60 -21.58
N GLY A 38 -1.08 -11.02 -22.20
CA GLY A 38 -0.57 -11.46 -23.50
C GLY A 38 0.08 -12.85 -23.48
N PHE A 39 0.99 -13.11 -22.53
CA PHE A 39 1.79 -14.34 -22.52
C PHE A 39 1.20 -15.48 -21.68
N VAL A 40 0.27 -15.20 -20.78
CA VAL A 40 -0.25 -16.23 -19.85
C VAL A 40 -1.75 -16.43 -20.02
N ILE A 41 -2.55 -15.36 -19.94
CA ILE A 41 -4.01 -15.47 -19.95
C ILE A 41 -4.53 -15.80 -21.35
N VAL A 42 -4.07 -15.10 -22.40
CA VAL A 42 -4.54 -15.32 -23.78
C VAL A 42 -4.27 -16.75 -24.26
N PRO A 43 -3.06 -17.33 -24.12
CA PRO A 43 -2.82 -18.72 -24.50
C PRO A 43 -3.68 -19.73 -23.73
N GLN A 44 -3.93 -19.47 -22.43
CA GLN A 44 -4.80 -20.31 -21.60
C GLN A 44 -6.26 -20.27 -22.07
N LEU A 45 -6.77 -19.10 -22.45
CA LEU A 45 -8.14 -18.94 -22.96
C LEU A 45 -8.32 -19.63 -24.34
N ILE A 46 -7.33 -19.54 -25.21
CA ILE A 46 -7.35 -20.18 -26.53
C ILE A 46 -7.31 -21.71 -26.41
N TYR A 47 -6.57 -22.24 -25.43
CA TYR A 47 -6.50 -23.68 -25.15
C TYR A 47 -7.76 -24.25 -24.50
N SER A 48 -8.68 -23.40 -24.03
CA SER A 48 -9.68 -23.75 -23.02
C SER A 48 -10.28 -25.16 -23.17
N ARG A 49 -9.92 -25.99 -22.18
CA ARG A 49 -10.49 -27.30 -21.87
C ARG A 49 -11.99 -27.14 -21.68
N SER A 50 -12.79 -28.05 -22.25
CA SER A 50 -14.24 -28.08 -22.03
C SER A 50 -14.58 -27.92 -20.54
N PRO A 51 -15.64 -27.16 -20.20
CA PRO A 51 -16.12 -27.01 -18.83
C PRO A 51 -16.19 -28.35 -18.10
N SER A 52 -15.50 -28.50 -16.96
CA SER A 52 -15.70 -29.65 -16.08
C SER A 52 -17.16 -29.68 -15.61
N PRO A 53 -17.89 -30.81 -15.69
CA PRO A 53 -19.32 -30.90 -15.34
C PRO A 53 -19.65 -30.67 -13.87
N VAL A 54 -18.64 -30.50 -13.00
CA VAL A 54 -18.80 -30.07 -11.59
C VAL A 54 -19.29 -28.60 -11.48
N ARG A 55 -19.34 -27.88 -12.61
CA ARG A 55 -19.62 -26.44 -12.73
C ARG A 55 -21.03 -25.97 -12.39
N SER A 56 -22.03 -26.84 -12.27
CA SER A 56 -23.43 -26.43 -12.10
C SER A 56 -24.02 -26.67 -10.71
N ASP A 57 -23.42 -27.55 -9.90
CA ASP A 57 -24.03 -27.91 -8.61
C ASP A 57 -23.54 -27.04 -7.44
N VAL A 58 -22.27 -26.62 -7.44
CA VAL A 58 -21.70 -25.82 -6.32
C VAL A 58 -22.24 -24.39 -6.29
N SER A 59 -22.50 -23.76 -7.44
CA SER A 59 -23.11 -22.42 -7.51
C SER A 59 -24.56 -22.40 -7.02
N ASN A 60 -25.28 -23.52 -7.17
CA ASN A 60 -26.66 -23.65 -6.71
C ASN A 60 -26.76 -23.97 -5.21
N ILE A 61 -25.72 -24.56 -4.60
CA ILE A 61 -25.72 -24.97 -3.19
C ILE A 61 -25.29 -23.84 -2.24
N PHE A 62 -24.38 -22.95 -2.63
CA PHE A 62 -23.74 -22.01 -1.70
C PHE A 62 -24.32 -20.58 -1.65
N GLY A 63 -25.51 -20.33 -2.19
CA GLY A 63 -26.17 -19.01 -2.05
C GLY A 63 -25.45 -17.83 -2.73
N TYR A 64 -24.41 -18.07 -3.52
CA TYR A 64 -23.65 -17.08 -4.29
C TYR A 64 -24.38 -16.64 -5.58
N LYS A 65 -25.68 -16.32 -5.48
CA LYS A 65 -26.49 -15.88 -6.64
C LYS A 65 -26.09 -14.49 -7.14
N ASP A 66 -25.52 -13.65 -6.28
CA ASP A 66 -25.21 -12.27 -6.63
C ASP A 66 -23.78 -12.13 -7.19
N PRO A 67 -23.62 -11.75 -8.47
CA PRO A 67 -22.30 -11.57 -9.08
C PRO A 67 -21.48 -10.48 -8.39
N PHE A 68 -22.14 -9.51 -7.76
CA PHE A 68 -21.49 -8.44 -6.99
C PHE A 68 -20.74 -8.98 -5.76
N ILE A 69 -21.34 -9.90 -5.00
CA ILE A 69 -20.72 -10.48 -3.80
C ILE A 69 -19.49 -11.32 -4.20
N ASN A 70 -19.57 -12.03 -5.32
CA ASN A 70 -18.48 -12.85 -5.85
C ASN A 70 -17.25 -12.01 -6.24
N ILE A 71 -17.45 -10.77 -6.70
CA ILE A 71 -16.33 -9.85 -6.97
C ILE A 71 -15.64 -9.44 -5.65
N PHE A 72 -16.38 -9.18 -4.58
CA PHE A 72 -15.79 -8.77 -3.29
C PHE A 72 -15.12 -9.93 -2.55
N THR A 73 -15.70 -11.12 -2.58
CA THR A 73 -15.15 -12.30 -1.92
C THR A 73 -14.04 -12.96 -2.74
N GLY A 74 -14.01 -12.75 -4.06
CA GLY A 74 -13.16 -13.50 -4.97
C GLY A 74 -13.42 -15.01 -4.93
N ALA A 75 -14.56 -15.44 -4.37
CA ALA A 75 -14.96 -16.82 -4.15
C ALA A 75 -16.06 -17.24 -5.15
N GLY A 76 -16.46 -18.51 -5.10
CA GLY A 76 -17.51 -19.04 -5.98
C GLY A 76 -17.09 -19.06 -7.45
N LEU A 77 -17.80 -18.33 -8.30
CA LEU A 77 -17.53 -18.26 -9.75
C LEU A 77 -16.12 -17.78 -10.09
N PHE A 78 -15.50 -16.95 -9.24
CA PHE A 78 -14.13 -16.47 -9.46
C PHE A 78 -13.06 -17.50 -9.07
N ALA A 79 -13.38 -18.48 -8.23
CA ALA A 79 -12.41 -19.45 -7.72
C ALA A 79 -11.82 -20.36 -8.81
N ASP A 80 -12.60 -20.68 -9.86
CA ASP A 80 -12.16 -21.42 -11.06
C ASP A 80 -12.04 -20.50 -12.29
N THR A 81 -11.35 -19.37 -12.14
CA THR A 81 -11.06 -18.45 -13.26
C THR A 81 -9.56 -18.24 -13.43
N VAL A 82 -9.19 -17.66 -14.57
CA VAL A 82 -7.82 -17.18 -14.88
C VAL A 82 -7.25 -16.21 -13.82
N MET A 83 -8.08 -15.74 -12.88
CA MET A 83 -7.66 -14.93 -11.74
C MET A 83 -6.65 -15.66 -10.85
N TYR A 84 -6.76 -16.99 -10.69
CA TYR A 84 -5.96 -17.75 -9.74
C TYR A 84 -5.07 -18.79 -10.41
N TYR A 85 -3.93 -19.07 -9.78
CA TYR A 85 -2.91 -20.01 -10.28
C TYR A 85 -3.47 -21.40 -10.63
N GLY A 86 -4.38 -21.94 -9.82
CA GLY A 86 -4.91 -23.29 -9.98
C GLY A 86 -5.72 -23.54 -11.27
N HIS A 87 -6.11 -22.47 -11.97
CA HIS A 87 -6.81 -22.58 -13.25
C HIS A 87 -5.87 -22.87 -14.42
N TYR A 88 -4.58 -22.54 -14.32
CA TYR A 88 -3.61 -22.70 -15.40
C TYR A 88 -3.14 -24.15 -15.54
N CYS A 89 -3.01 -24.62 -16.78
CA CYS A 89 -2.69 -26.01 -17.05
C CYS A 89 -1.18 -26.29 -17.09
N ASN A 90 -0.78 -27.51 -16.69
CA ASN A 90 0.62 -27.97 -16.75
C ASN A 90 0.96 -28.66 -18.08
N VAL A 91 0.41 -28.18 -19.20
CA VAL A 91 0.57 -28.83 -20.51
C VAL A 91 1.06 -27.85 -21.57
N THR A 92 1.69 -28.39 -22.61
CA THR A 92 2.07 -27.61 -23.79
C THR A 92 0.82 -27.38 -24.65
N VAL A 93 0.42 -26.13 -24.79
CA VAL A 93 -0.69 -25.71 -25.65
C VAL A 93 -0.26 -25.87 -27.11
N ARG A 94 -1.02 -26.65 -27.86
CA ARG A 94 -0.90 -26.75 -29.32
C ARG A 94 -2.02 -25.92 -29.93
N TRP A 95 -1.69 -25.04 -30.86
CA TRP A 95 -2.68 -24.25 -31.56
C TRP A 95 -3.63 -25.16 -32.35
N PRO A 96 -4.95 -24.88 -32.40
CA PRO A 96 -5.86 -25.64 -33.23
C PRO A 96 -5.49 -25.49 -34.71
N GLN A 97 -5.45 -26.62 -35.41
CA GLN A 97 -5.21 -26.78 -36.86
C GLN A 97 -3.84 -26.30 -37.40
N GLY A 98 -2.96 -27.26 -37.70
CA GLY A 98 -1.92 -27.13 -38.72
C GLY A 98 -0.61 -26.41 -38.36
N ASN A 99 -0.51 -25.74 -37.21
CA ASN A 99 0.73 -25.06 -36.80
C ASN A 99 1.62 -25.92 -35.88
N PRO A 100 2.92 -26.10 -36.16
CA PRO A 100 3.84 -26.88 -35.31
C PRO A 100 4.29 -26.12 -34.04
N LEU A 101 3.83 -24.88 -33.85
CA LEU A 101 4.22 -24.04 -32.71
C LEU A 101 3.64 -24.63 -31.42
N THR A 102 4.52 -25.14 -30.58
CA THR A 102 4.18 -25.60 -29.22
C THR A 102 4.42 -24.47 -28.24
N TYR A 103 3.44 -24.18 -27.39
CA TYR A 103 3.54 -23.16 -26.37
C TYR A 103 3.57 -23.81 -24.99
N ASN A 104 4.73 -23.82 -24.34
CA ASN A 104 4.87 -24.38 -23.00
C ASN A 104 4.37 -23.37 -21.95
N LEU A 105 3.11 -23.56 -21.51
CA LEU A 105 2.45 -22.62 -20.61
C LEU A 105 3.14 -22.52 -19.23
N PRO A 106 3.58 -23.62 -18.57
CA PRO A 106 4.36 -23.54 -17.33
C PRO A 106 5.62 -22.68 -17.43
N LEU A 107 6.41 -22.88 -18.50
CA LEU A 107 7.63 -22.09 -18.71
C LEU A 107 7.29 -20.63 -19.02
N ALA A 108 6.30 -20.39 -19.88
CA ALA A 108 5.84 -19.05 -20.19
C ALA A 108 5.35 -18.31 -18.95
N TYR A 109 4.62 -18.99 -18.06
CA TYR A 109 4.16 -18.45 -16.78
C TYR A 109 5.35 -17.99 -15.93
N PHE A 110 6.30 -18.90 -15.68
CA PHE A 110 7.48 -18.63 -14.86
C PHE A 110 8.31 -17.47 -15.41
N PHE A 111 8.62 -17.49 -16.71
CA PHE A 111 9.43 -16.43 -17.35
C PHE A 111 8.70 -15.10 -17.40
N THR A 112 7.38 -15.07 -17.68
CA THR A 112 6.62 -13.82 -17.71
C THR A 112 6.61 -13.15 -16.35
N VAL A 113 6.36 -13.92 -15.27
CA VAL A 113 6.41 -13.40 -13.90
C VAL A 113 7.83 -12.94 -13.54
N ALA A 114 8.86 -13.72 -13.88
CA ALA A 114 10.25 -13.35 -13.62
C ALA A 114 10.65 -12.05 -14.34
N VAL A 115 10.28 -11.89 -15.61
CA VAL A 115 10.51 -10.66 -16.38
C VAL A 115 9.76 -9.48 -15.76
N CYS A 116 8.51 -9.66 -15.33
CA CYS A 116 7.75 -8.60 -14.63
C CYS A 116 8.45 -8.15 -13.35
N LEU A 117 8.88 -9.09 -12.50
CA LEU A 117 9.58 -8.79 -11.25
C LEU A 117 10.96 -8.15 -11.50
N PHE A 118 11.70 -8.64 -12.50
CA PHE A 118 12.99 -8.07 -12.87
C PHE A 118 12.84 -6.63 -13.41
N ALA A 119 11.87 -6.39 -14.29
CA ALA A 119 11.56 -5.05 -14.78
C ALA A 119 11.15 -4.09 -13.65
N CYS A 120 10.37 -4.59 -12.66
CA CYS A 120 10.06 -3.84 -11.45
C CYS A 120 11.32 -3.49 -10.66
N LEU A 121 12.20 -4.46 -10.42
CA LEU A 121 13.44 -4.25 -9.69
C LEU A 121 14.34 -3.22 -10.37
N VAL A 122 14.51 -3.30 -11.69
CA VAL A 122 15.29 -2.32 -12.48
C VAL A 122 14.67 -0.93 -12.37
N THR A 123 13.34 -0.82 -12.50
CA THR A 123 12.64 0.47 -12.38
C THR A 123 12.81 1.09 -10.99
N LEU A 124 12.69 0.27 -9.94
CA LEU A 124 12.91 0.71 -8.55
C LEU A 124 14.35 1.12 -8.32
N ALA A 125 15.32 0.30 -8.73
CA ALA A 125 16.74 0.59 -8.60
C ALA A 125 17.09 1.91 -9.30
N TYR A 126 16.64 2.11 -10.53
CA TYR A 126 16.83 3.36 -11.26
C TYR A 126 16.23 4.56 -10.51
N SER A 127 15.01 4.42 -9.99
CA SER A 127 14.35 5.48 -9.24
C SER A 127 15.06 5.81 -7.92
N LEU A 128 15.56 4.79 -7.22
CA LEU A 128 16.32 4.91 -5.97
C LEU A 128 17.67 5.57 -6.22
N THR A 129 18.42 5.15 -7.25
CA THR A 129 19.71 5.76 -7.59
C THR A 129 19.54 7.23 -7.97
N ARG A 130 18.49 7.55 -8.75
CA ARG A 130 18.19 8.95 -9.09
C ARG A 130 17.86 9.78 -7.85
N SER A 131 17.02 9.25 -6.97
CA SER A 131 16.64 9.90 -5.71
C SER A 131 17.86 10.10 -4.79
N TYR A 132 18.69 9.07 -4.63
CA TYR A 132 19.91 9.12 -3.82
C TYR A 132 20.90 10.17 -4.35
N LYS A 133 21.13 10.21 -5.67
CA LYS A 133 21.99 11.23 -6.27
C LYS A 133 21.50 12.65 -5.98
N GLN A 134 20.20 12.89 -6.04
CA GLN A 134 19.62 14.21 -5.75
C GLN A 134 19.75 14.57 -4.27
N ASN A 135 19.42 13.65 -3.36
CA ASN A 135 19.47 13.90 -1.90
C ASN A 135 20.91 14.00 -1.36
N TYR A 136 21.86 13.26 -1.93
CA TYR A 136 23.26 13.30 -1.52
C TYR A 136 23.91 14.65 -1.84
N ILE A 137 23.57 15.25 -2.98
CA ILE A 137 24.09 16.57 -3.38
C ILE A 137 23.63 17.65 -2.40
N GLU A 138 22.39 17.63 -1.92
CA GLU A 138 21.87 18.59 -0.94
C GLU A 138 22.51 18.47 0.46
N THR A 139 22.97 17.27 0.84
CA THR A 139 23.57 17.04 2.17
C THR A 139 25.06 17.41 2.24
N SER A 140 25.72 17.55 1.08
CA SER A 140 27.14 17.95 0.98
C SER A 140 27.39 19.43 1.27
N ILE A 141 26.34 20.25 1.35
CA ILE A 141 26.39 21.67 1.73
C ILE A 141 26.41 21.75 3.26
N GLY A 142 27.49 22.28 3.84
CA GLY A 142 27.64 22.37 5.31
C GLY A 142 26.51 23.16 5.97
N VAL A 143 26.15 22.82 7.22
CA VAL A 143 24.98 23.37 7.95
C VAL A 143 24.95 24.92 7.99
N LYS A 144 26.10 25.60 7.96
CA LYS A 144 26.16 27.07 7.86
C LYS A 144 25.71 27.61 6.50
N ASP A 145 26.09 26.93 5.42
CA ASP A 145 25.69 27.30 4.07
C ASP A 145 24.22 26.94 3.79
N VAL A 146 23.65 26.01 4.57
CA VAL A 146 22.22 25.65 4.47
C VAL A 146 21.30 26.82 4.82
N TYR A 147 21.63 27.64 5.84
CA TYR A 147 20.81 28.81 6.17
C TYR A 147 20.80 29.84 5.05
N CYS A 148 21.98 30.20 4.53
CA CYS A 148 22.11 31.14 3.42
C CYS A 148 21.39 30.61 2.18
N ALA A 149 21.63 29.35 1.80
CA ALA A 149 20.95 28.73 0.68
C ALA A 149 19.43 28.73 0.87
N LYS A 150 18.92 28.40 2.07
CA LYS A 150 17.47 28.39 2.32
C LYS A 150 16.86 29.79 2.27
N VAL A 151 17.50 30.80 2.86
CA VAL A 151 16.98 32.17 2.83
C VAL A 151 16.98 32.76 1.42
N PHE A 152 18.05 32.56 0.65
CA PHE A 152 18.22 33.20 -0.65
C PHE A 152 17.70 32.38 -1.85
N SER A 153 17.62 31.04 -1.73
CA SER A 153 17.29 30.15 -2.86
C SER A 153 16.10 29.21 -2.64
N ALA A 154 15.46 29.21 -1.45
CA ALA A 154 14.32 28.30 -1.23
C ALA A 154 13.03 28.73 -1.94
N TRP A 155 12.94 30.00 -2.40
CA TRP A 155 11.77 30.49 -3.10
C TRP A 155 11.69 29.93 -4.52
N ASP A 156 10.52 29.41 -4.88
CA ASP A 156 10.26 28.88 -6.22
C ASP A 156 9.47 29.92 -7.02
N PHE A 157 10.11 30.53 -8.02
CA PHE A 157 9.51 31.55 -8.88
C PHE A 157 8.54 30.98 -9.92
N SER A 158 8.40 29.66 -10.03
CA SER A 158 7.44 29.03 -10.95
C SER A 158 6.02 28.93 -10.38
N ILE A 159 5.80 29.40 -9.15
CA ILE A 159 4.49 29.37 -8.48
C ILE A 159 3.56 30.45 -9.06
N ALA A 160 2.43 30.02 -9.64
CA ALA A 160 1.44 30.91 -10.24
C ALA A 160 0.25 31.25 -9.32
N SER A 161 -0.05 30.43 -8.32
CA SER A 161 -1.20 30.63 -7.42
C SER A 161 -0.83 31.30 -6.11
N ARG A 162 -1.73 32.15 -5.59
CA ARG A 162 -1.54 32.83 -4.29
C ARG A 162 -1.55 31.84 -3.12
N GLU A 163 -2.35 30.79 -3.21
CA GLU A 163 -2.46 29.75 -2.18
C GLU A 163 -1.17 28.92 -2.07
N ALA A 164 -0.62 28.46 -3.20
CA ALA A 164 0.66 27.76 -3.22
C ALA A 164 1.81 28.66 -2.77
N ALA A 165 1.78 29.96 -3.07
CA ALA A 165 2.77 30.91 -2.58
C ALA A 165 2.72 31.05 -1.05
N MET A 166 1.52 31.11 -0.45
CA MET A 166 1.35 31.11 1.00
C MET A 166 1.81 29.80 1.64
N LEU A 167 1.51 28.65 1.03
CA LEU A 167 1.98 27.34 1.48
C LEU A 167 3.51 27.24 1.43
N LYS A 168 4.14 27.69 0.33
CA LYS A 168 5.60 27.71 0.18
C LYS A 168 6.26 28.63 1.20
N SER A 169 5.70 29.82 1.43
CA SER A 169 6.16 30.74 2.47
C SER A 169 6.09 30.12 3.86
N ARG A 170 4.95 29.49 4.22
CA ARG A 170 4.79 28.77 5.50
C ARG A 170 5.76 27.59 5.63
N SER A 171 6.00 26.84 4.56
CA SER A 171 6.96 25.74 4.52
C SER A 171 8.39 26.23 4.80
N ILE A 172 8.84 27.31 4.13
CA ILE A 172 10.17 27.91 4.37
C ILE A 172 10.28 28.43 5.81
N TYR A 173 9.26 29.13 6.30
CA TYR A 173 9.22 29.60 7.69
C TYR A 173 9.35 28.45 8.70
N ASN A 174 8.61 27.36 8.50
CA ASN A 174 8.65 26.20 9.38
C ASN A 174 10.01 25.49 9.34
N GLU A 175 10.63 25.36 8.16
CA GLU A 175 11.98 24.79 8.03
C GLU A 175 13.03 25.62 8.76
N LEU A 176 13.04 26.95 8.57
CA LEU A 176 13.95 27.86 9.26
C LEU A 176 13.73 27.85 10.78
N LYS A 177 12.47 27.85 11.20
CA LYS A 177 12.09 27.72 12.62
C LYS A 177 12.59 26.41 13.21
N GLU A 178 12.52 25.32 12.46
CA GLU A 178 13.02 24.02 12.90
C GLU A 178 14.54 24.05 13.06
N LEU A 179 15.29 24.53 12.06
CA LEU A 179 16.74 24.68 12.13
C LEU A 179 17.17 25.52 13.35
N LEU A 180 16.53 26.66 13.56
CA LEU A 180 16.83 27.55 14.68
C LEU A 180 16.47 26.90 16.04
N SER A 181 15.41 26.08 16.08
CA SER A 181 15.07 25.28 17.26
C SER A 181 16.11 24.18 17.55
N MET A 182 16.75 23.62 16.51
CA MET A 182 17.82 22.64 16.68
C MET A 182 19.06 23.29 17.28
N GLU A 183 19.44 24.47 16.80
CA GLU A 183 20.60 25.23 17.29
C GLU A 183 20.39 25.70 18.73
N ARG A 184 19.22 26.28 19.03
CA ARG A 184 18.86 26.69 20.40
C ARG A 184 18.97 25.53 21.40
N ARG A 185 18.50 24.33 21.03
CA ARG A 185 18.58 23.14 21.88
C ARG A 185 20.01 22.59 22.03
N ALA A 186 20.90 22.85 21.09
CA ALA A 186 22.31 22.47 21.23
C ALA A 186 23.04 23.35 22.26
N VAL A 187 22.54 24.57 22.48
CA VAL A 187 23.10 25.54 23.44
C VAL A 187 22.46 25.40 24.84
N GLU A 188 21.23 24.89 24.94
CA GLU A 188 20.58 24.63 26.23
C GLU A 188 21.32 23.55 27.05
N ALA A 189 21.56 23.82 28.33
CA ALA A 189 22.22 22.89 29.24
C ALA A 189 21.45 21.56 29.34
N PRO A 190 22.15 20.41 29.42
CA PRO A 190 21.49 19.12 29.44
C PRO A 190 20.54 19.00 30.64
N PRO A 191 19.36 18.39 30.47
CA PRO A 191 18.41 18.23 31.57
C PRO A 191 19.02 17.43 32.72
N THR A 192 18.55 17.71 33.94
CA THR A 192 18.95 17.00 35.16
C THR A 192 18.86 15.49 34.98
N TRP A 193 19.81 14.75 35.56
CA TRP A 193 19.99 13.30 35.34
C TRP A 193 18.71 12.49 35.57
N GLY A 194 17.91 12.84 36.59
CA GLY A 194 16.62 12.18 36.88
C GLY A 194 15.57 12.33 35.78
N ILE A 195 15.44 13.51 35.17
CA ILE A 195 14.51 13.77 34.06
C ILE A 195 14.97 13.00 32.81
N ARG A 196 16.30 12.91 32.60
CA ARG A 196 16.89 12.15 31.50
C ARG A 196 16.60 10.65 31.61
N ILE A 197 16.77 10.07 32.81
CA ILE A 197 16.40 8.67 33.09
C ILE A 197 14.89 8.47 32.89
N GLY A 198 14.04 9.34 33.42
CA GLY A 198 12.59 9.22 33.29
C GLY A 198 12.13 9.21 31.83
N LYS A 199 12.65 10.13 31.01
CA LYS A 199 12.39 10.16 29.55
C LYS A 199 12.90 8.89 28.85
N PHE A 200 14.06 8.39 29.24
CA PHE A 200 14.61 7.16 28.66
C PHE A 200 13.76 5.94 29.01
N LEU A 201 13.37 5.78 30.28
CA LEU A 201 12.52 4.69 30.74
C LEU A 201 11.16 4.71 30.03
N ALA A 202 10.52 5.88 29.93
CA ALA A 202 9.26 6.03 29.20
C ALA A 202 9.37 5.56 27.73
N ARG A 203 10.47 5.91 27.05
CA ARG A 203 10.73 5.44 25.68
C ARG A 203 10.89 3.93 25.61
N VAL A 204 11.66 3.33 26.52
CA VAL A 204 11.84 1.88 26.58
C VAL A 204 10.48 1.19 26.79
N THR A 205 9.68 1.65 27.75
CA THR A 205 8.35 1.09 28.02
C THR A 205 7.43 1.18 26.80
N ILE A 206 7.35 2.32 26.13
CA ILE A 206 6.46 2.48 24.98
C ILE A 206 6.94 1.64 23.78
N ASN A 207 8.25 1.56 23.55
CA ASN A 207 8.78 0.70 22.49
C ASN A 207 8.50 -0.78 22.76
N LEU A 208 8.60 -1.23 24.02
CA LEU A 208 8.21 -2.59 24.41
C LEU A 208 6.72 -2.84 24.17
N VAL A 209 5.84 -1.87 24.50
CA VAL A 209 4.40 -1.97 24.22
C VAL A 209 4.14 -2.05 22.71
N ILE A 210 4.81 -1.25 21.89
CA ILE A 210 4.67 -1.28 20.42
C ILE A 210 5.10 -2.64 19.87
N ILE A 211 6.23 -3.19 20.34
CA ILE A 211 6.70 -4.53 19.95
C ILE A 211 5.69 -5.60 20.37
N ALA A 212 5.16 -5.53 21.59
CA ALA A 212 4.15 -6.46 22.08
C ALA A 212 2.87 -6.41 21.24
N ILE A 213 2.40 -5.21 20.83
CA ILE A 213 1.25 -5.07 19.93
C ILE A 213 1.56 -5.67 18.55
N MET A 214 2.74 -5.44 17.98
CA MET A 214 3.12 -6.02 16.68
C MET A 214 3.14 -7.56 16.76
N VAL A 215 3.82 -8.13 17.76
CA VAL A 215 3.88 -9.59 17.97
C VAL A 215 2.48 -10.15 18.23
N GLY A 216 1.69 -9.51 19.08
CA GLY A 216 0.32 -9.89 19.38
C GLY A 216 -0.59 -9.88 18.15
N SER A 217 -0.45 -8.87 17.30
CA SER A 217 -1.22 -8.78 16.04
C SER A 217 -0.84 -9.89 15.05
N GLY A 218 0.44 -10.22 14.93
CA GLY A 218 0.90 -11.36 14.12
C GLY A 218 0.43 -12.69 14.68
N ALA A 219 0.53 -12.89 16.00
CA ALA A 219 0.05 -14.10 16.67
C ALA A 219 -1.46 -14.29 16.54
N LEU A 220 -2.24 -13.19 16.64
CA LEU A 220 -3.69 -13.20 16.43
C LEU A 220 -4.03 -13.67 15.01
N VAL A 221 -3.38 -13.11 13.99
CA VAL A 221 -3.59 -13.50 12.59
C VAL A 221 -3.19 -14.96 12.37
N TYR A 222 -2.05 -15.39 12.90
CA TYR A 222 -1.61 -16.79 12.82
C TYR A 222 -2.60 -17.75 13.49
N HIS A 223 -3.12 -17.39 14.65
CA HIS A 223 -4.08 -18.20 15.39
C HIS A 223 -5.44 -18.28 14.66
N LEU A 224 -5.91 -17.17 14.09
CA LEU A 224 -7.11 -17.12 13.24
C LEU A 224 -6.94 -18.01 11.99
N LEU A 225 -5.79 -17.93 11.33
CA LEU A 225 -5.44 -18.80 10.21
C LEU A 225 -5.40 -20.28 10.63
N SER A 226 -4.80 -20.59 11.79
CA SER A 226 -4.63 -21.96 12.26
C SER A 226 -5.93 -22.62 12.71
N LYS A 227 -6.88 -21.85 13.24
CA LYS A 227 -8.11 -22.42 13.78
C LYS A 227 -9.08 -22.92 12.72
N LYS A 228 -8.78 -22.70 11.42
CA LYS A 228 -9.65 -22.95 10.26
C LYS A 228 -10.99 -22.24 10.45
N SER A 229 -11.34 -21.35 9.51
CA SER A 229 -12.73 -21.16 9.06
C SER A 229 -13.75 -21.23 10.20
N LEU A 230 -13.92 -20.15 10.99
CA LEU A 230 -14.99 -20.08 11.99
C LEU A 230 -16.25 -20.64 11.33
N GLU A 231 -16.73 -21.79 11.80
CA GLU A 231 -18.06 -22.34 11.49
C GLU A 231 -19.03 -21.24 11.88
N THR A 232 -19.33 -20.41 10.91
CA THR A 232 -20.30 -19.34 11.00
C THR A 232 -21.34 -19.72 9.98
N ASP A 233 -22.61 -19.55 10.35
CA ASP A 233 -23.76 -19.90 9.51
C ASP A 233 -23.78 -19.15 8.15
N VAL A 234 -22.84 -18.21 7.94
CA VAL A 234 -22.66 -17.44 6.71
C VAL A 234 -21.27 -17.72 6.11
N PRO A 235 -21.15 -18.55 5.06
CA PRO A 235 -19.86 -18.95 4.47
C PRO A 235 -19.05 -17.76 3.92
N VAL A 236 -19.74 -16.71 3.48
CA VAL A 236 -19.15 -15.44 2.98
C VAL A 236 -18.30 -14.74 4.04
N LEU A 237 -18.79 -14.69 5.28
CA LEU A 237 -18.12 -13.97 6.35
C LEU A 237 -16.91 -14.76 6.86
N GLY A 238 -17.02 -16.09 6.94
CA GLY A 238 -15.93 -16.98 7.31
C GLY A 238 -14.72 -16.85 6.38
N GLU A 239 -14.96 -16.78 5.06
CA GLU A 239 -13.90 -16.63 4.06
C GLU A 239 -13.25 -15.23 4.05
N MET A 240 -13.99 -14.16 4.36
CA MET A 240 -13.44 -12.80 4.43
C MET A 240 -12.86 -12.45 5.80
N THR A 241 -13.06 -13.27 6.84
CA THR A 241 -12.70 -12.95 8.24
C THR A 241 -11.22 -12.62 8.39
N VAL A 242 -10.33 -13.40 7.78
CA VAL A 242 -8.88 -13.17 7.89
C VAL A 242 -8.50 -11.86 7.22
N SER A 243 -8.92 -11.66 5.98
CA SER A 243 -8.64 -10.44 5.21
C SER A 243 -9.25 -9.19 5.85
N LEU A 244 -10.46 -9.27 6.42
CA LEU A 244 -11.09 -8.20 7.19
C LEU A 244 -10.33 -7.91 8.49
N THR A 245 -9.86 -8.93 9.20
CA THR A 245 -9.08 -8.76 10.43
C THR A 245 -7.74 -8.09 10.12
N VAL A 246 -7.01 -8.58 9.12
CA VAL A 246 -5.73 -7.98 8.69
C VAL A 246 -5.96 -6.55 8.19
N GLY A 247 -6.99 -6.31 7.38
CA GLY A 247 -7.34 -4.95 6.92
C GLY A 247 -7.67 -4.00 8.07
N THR A 248 -8.44 -4.47 9.06
CA THR A 248 -8.76 -3.69 10.27
C THR A 248 -7.51 -3.39 11.08
N LEU A 249 -6.62 -4.36 11.27
CA LEU A 249 -5.34 -4.16 11.95
C LEU A 249 -4.47 -3.15 11.19
N CYS A 250 -4.37 -3.27 9.87
CA CYS A 250 -3.64 -2.33 9.02
C CYS A 250 -4.17 -0.89 9.12
N PHE A 251 -5.47 -0.70 9.36
CA PHE A 251 -6.10 0.61 9.55
C PHE A 251 -5.95 1.15 10.99
N VAL A 252 -6.14 0.30 12.00
CA VAL A 252 -6.15 0.70 13.41
C VAL A 252 -4.74 0.89 13.97
N LEU A 253 -3.78 0.00 13.64
CA LEU A 253 -2.41 0.05 14.18
C LEU A 253 -1.69 1.39 13.93
N PRO A 254 -1.78 2.04 12.75
CA PRO A 254 -1.22 3.38 12.54
C PRO A 254 -1.75 4.42 13.52
N THR A 255 -3.05 4.42 13.80
CA THR A 255 -3.67 5.37 14.74
C THR A 255 -3.20 5.13 16.18
N LEU A 256 -3.09 3.86 16.59
CA LEU A 256 -2.59 3.46 17.90
C LEU A 256 -1.12 3.84 18.07
N PHE A 257 -0.26 3.57 17.08
CA PHE A 257 1.15 3.94 17.13
C PHE A 257 1.34 5.44 17.17
N LEU A 258 0.52 6.20 16.43
CA LEU A 258 0.55 7.66 16.52
C LEU A 258 0.16 8.15 17.92
N ALA A 259 -0.89 7.57 18.52
CA ALA A 259 -1.29 7.91 19.89
C ALA A 259 -0.19 7.58 20.91
N LEU A 260 0.38 6.38 20.85
CA LEU A 260 1.48 5.95 21.72
C LEU A 260 2.74 6.82 21.53
N SER A 261 3.06 7.23 20.30
CA SER A 261 4.21 8.09 20.04
C SER A 261 4.10 9.50 20.64
N ARG A 262 2.89 9.97 20.97
CA ARG A 262 2.70 11.23 21.70
C ARG A 262 3.21 11.12 23.13
N LEU A 263 3.19 9.92 23.70
CA LEU A 263 3.68 9.61 25.04
C LEU A 263 5.22 9.44 25.09
N GLU A 264 5.90 9.29 23.94
CA GLU A 264 7.35 9.01 23.90
C GLU A 264 8.26 10.22 24.18
N PHE A 265 7.71 11.40 24.42
CA PHE A 265 8.46 12.64 24.67
C PHE A 265 9.65 12.83 23.69
N ILE A 266 9.45 12.49 22.41
CA ILE A 266 10.46 12.67 21.37
C ILE A 266 10.46 14.13 20.95
N GLU A 267 11.52 14.85 21.27
CA GLU A 267 11.57 16.31 21.11
C GLU A 267 11.62 16.76 19.64
N ARG A 268 12.11 15.91 18.73
CA ARG A 268 12.20 16.20 17.28
C ARG A 268 10.96 15.70 16.53
N VAL A 269 10.28 16.59 15.81
CA VAL A 269 9.05 16.27 15.07
C VAL A 269 9.36 15.33 13.89
N GLN A 270 10.38 15.64 13.10
CA GLN A 270 10.81 14.80 11.97
C GLN A 270 11.17 13.37 12.39
N THR A 271 12.00 13.22 13.43
CA THR A 271 12.39 11.90 13.95
C THR A 271 11.18 11.11 14.42
N ARG A 272 10.23 11.76 15.10
CA ARG A 272 8.98 11.13 15.54
C ARG A 272 8.15 10.64 14.35
N LEU A 273 8.02 11.45 13.30
CA LEU A 273 7.32 11.09 12.08
C LEU A 273 7.98 9.89 11.39
N TYR A 274 9.29 9.94 11.12
CA TYR A 274 10.02 8.84 10.48
C TYR A 274 9.94 7.53 11.28
N LEU A 275 10.07 7.60 12.61
CA LEU A 275 9.96 6.44 13.48
C LEU A 275 8.56 5.82 13.42
N ASN A 276 7.51 6.64 13.44
CA ASN A 276 6.12 6.17 13.30
C ASN A 276 5.86 5.54 11.94
N LEU A 277 6.29 6.19 10.86
CA LEU A 277 6.18 5.65 9.50
C LEU A 277 6.90 4.29 9.37
N THR A 278 8.07 4.18 10.01
CA THR A 278 8.84 2.94 10.05
C THR A 278 8.08 1.84 10.79
N ARG A 279 7.55 2.12 11.98
CA ARG A 279 6.74 1.18 12.78
C ARG A 279 5.49 0.71 12.05
N VAL A 280 4.77 1.62 11.40
CA VAL A 280 3.58 1.30 10.60
C VAL A 280 3.95 0.38 9.44
N THR A 281 5.03 0.71 8.72
CA THR A 281 5.52 -0.12 7.61
C THR A 281 5.92 -1.50 8.11
N LEU A 282 6.68 -1.57 9.21
CA LEU A 282 7.09 -2.84 9.83
C LEU A 282 5.90 -3.69 10.25
N ALA A 283 4.88 -3.10 10.87
CA ALA A 283 3.66 -3.83 11.25
C ALA A 283 2.93 -4.40 10.03
N LYS A 284 2.75 -3.62 8.95
CA LYS A 284 2.16 -4.12 7.70
C LYS A 284 2.98 -5.27 7.09
N MET A 285 4.31 -5.19 7.14
CA MET A 285 5.22 -6.25 6.69
C MET A 285 5.13 -7.51 7.56
N VAL A 286 5.01 -7.37 8.88
CA VAL A 286 4.81 -8.52 9.80
C VAL A 286 3.50 -9.22 9.50
N LEU A 287 2.40 -8.48 9.34
CA LEU A 287 1.09 -9.07 9.04
C LEU A 287 1.09 -9.83 7.71
N LEU A 288 1.63 -9.21 6.65
CA LEU A 288 1.76 -9.85 5.35
C LEU A 288 2.72 -11.06 5.42
N GLY A 289 3.83 -10.93 6.13
CA GLY A 289 4.82 -11.99 6.31
C GLY A 289 4.26 -13.21 7.04
N VAL A 290 3.46 -13.01 8.10
CA VAL A 290 2.77 -14.10 8.81
C VAL A 290 1.76 -14.81 7.91
N LEU A 291 0.99 -14.05 7.13
CA LEU A 291 0.03 -14.60 6.16
C LEU A 291 0.74 -15.46 5.10
N MET A 292 1.81 -14.95 4.51
CA MET A 292 2.63 -15.68 3.54
C MET A 292 3.27 -16.92 4.16
N TYR A 293 3.87 -16.79 5.35
CA TYR A 293 4.52 -17.88 6.06
C TYR A 293 3.54 -19.02 6.37
N PHE A 294 2.33 -18.70 6.85
CA PHE A 294 1.31 -19.70 7.15
C PHE A 294 0.96 -20.55 5.93
N TRP A 295 0.70 -19.92 4.79
CA TRP A 295 0.36 -20.62 3.56
C TRP A 295 1.56 -21.36 2.95
N LEU A 296 2.77 -20.81 3.02
CA LEU A 296 3.98 -21.52 2.59
C LEU A 296 4.26 -22.75 3.47
N ALA A 297 4.05 -22.65 4.78
CA ALA A 297 4.17 -23.76 5.71
C ALA A 297 3.05 -24.80 5.54
N SER A 298 1.90 -24.41 4.97
CA SER A 298 0.81 -25.36 4.63
C SER A 298 1.22 -26.34 3.52
N LYS A 299 2.20 -25.99 2.67
CA LYS A 299 2.83 -26.93 1.71
C LYS A 299 3.31 -28.21 2.39
N GLN A 300 3.83 -28.08 3.62
CA GLN A 300 4.35 -29.22 4.40
C GLN A 300 3.23 -30.08 5.00
N ARG A 301 1.97 -29.61 4.98
CA ARG A 301 0.79 -30.29 5.53
C ARG A 301 -0.05 -31.00 4.46
N GLU A 302 0.46 -31.14 3.23
CA GLU A 302 -0.21 -31.79 2.09
C GLU A 302 -1.57 -31.17 1.67
N ASP A 303 -1.81 -29.89 2.00
CA ASP A 303 -3.00 -29.17 1.52
C ASP A 303 -2.94 -29.00 0.00
N LYS A 304 -3.72 -29.81 -0.73
CA LYS A 304 -3.89 -29.68 -2.18
C LYS A 304 -4.49 -28.29 -2.47
N CYS A 305 -3.84 -27.53 -3.35
CA CYS A 305 -4.25 -26.19 -3.84
C CYS A 305 -3.98 -24.97 -2.91
N TRP A 306 -3.02 -25.03 -1.99
CA TRP A 306 -2.65 -23.89 -1.13
C TRP A 306 -2.27 -22.61 -1.89
N GLU A 307 -1.66 -22.73 -3.08
CA GLU A 307 -1.22 -21.60 -3.92
C GLU A 307 -2.39 -20.72 -4.36
N SER A 308 -3.52 -21.34 -4.72
CA SER A 308 -4.72 -20.61 -5.14
C SER A 308 -5.43 -19.97 -3.97
N ARG A 309 -5.42 -20.62 -2.80
CA ARG A 309 -5.98 -20.05 -1.56
C ARG A 309 -5.17 -18.82 -1.10
N LEU A 310 -3.85 -18.87 -1.20
CA LEU A 310 -3.01 -17.70 -0.94
C LEU A 310 -3.33 -16.55 -1.91
N GLY A 311 -3.51 -16.85 -3.20
CA GLY A 311 -3.93 -15.86 -4.19
C GLY A 311 -5.28 -15.21 -3.86
N GLN A 312 -6.26 -16.00 -3.40
CA GLN A 312 -7.57 -15.53 -2.95
C GLN A 312 -7.46 -14.57 -1.74
N GLU A 313 -6.66 -14.93 -0.73
CA GLU A 313 -6.44 -14.06 0.43
C GLU A 313 -5.73 -12.75 0.05
N LEU A 314 -4.73 -12.78 -0.83
CA LEU A 314 -4.06 -11.56 -1.29
C LEU A 314 -5.01 -10.65 -2.10
N TYR A 315 -5.90 -11.24 -2.90
CA TYR A 315 -6.94 -10.48 -3.60
C TYR A 315 -7.93 -9.84 -2.63
N ARG A 316 -8.49 -10.61 -1.69
CA ARG A 316 -9.41 -10.12 -0.66
C ARG A 316 -8.78 -9.01 0.16
N LEU A 317 -7.52 -9.18 0.57
CA LEU A 317 -6.78 -8.18 1.33
C LEU A 317 -6.63 -6.87 0.55
N LEU A 318 -6.35 -6.93 -0.76
CA LEU A 318 -6.29 -5.74 -1.62
C LEU A 318 -7.66 -5.05 -1.74
N VAL A 319 -8.74 -5.81 -1.90
CA VAL A 319 -10.12 -5.28 -2.00
C VAL A 319 -10.54 -4.64 -0.68
N VAL A 320 -10.32 -5.32 0.44
CA VAL A 320 -10.62 -4.83 1.78
C VAL A 320 -9.84 -3.56 2.08
N ASP A 321 -8.53 -3.54 1.82
CA ASP A 321 -7.70 -2.34 2.00
C ASP A 321 -8.21 -1.16 1.14
N THR A 322 -8.63 -1.44 -0.09
CA THR A 322 -9.25 -0.43 -0.97
C THR A 322 -10.54 0.12 -0.35
N ALA A 323 -11.40 -0.75 0.18
CA ALA A 323 -12.63 -0.34 0.84
C ALA A 323 -12.35 0.51 2.09
N PHE A 324 -11.40 0.12 2.94
CA PHE A 324 -11.00 0.89 4.12
C PHE A 324 -10.47 2.29 3.75
N VAL A 325 -9.58 2.39 2.77
CA VAL A 325 -9.00 3.68 2.33
C VAL A 325 -10.05 4.58 1.68
N LEU A 326 -10.91 4.04 0.82
CA LEU A 326 -11.93 4.82 0.12
C LEU A 326 -13.07 5.22 1.05
N LEU A 327 -13.62 4.30 1.84
CA LEU A 327 -14.80 4.55 2.67
C LEU A 327 -14.44 5.26 3.97
N LEU A 328 -13.47 4.75 4.75
CA LEU A 328 -13.19 5.29 6.07
C LEU A 328 -12.28 6.52 6.01
N THR A 329 -11.14 6.43 5.33
CA THR A 329 -10.19 7.54 5.30
C THR A 329 -10.72 8.71 4.48
N THR A 330 -11.14 8.42 3.24
CA THR A 330 -11.52 9.51 2.31
C THR A 330 -13.01 9.84 2.40
N GLY A 331 -13.88 8.82 2.37
CA GLY A 331 -15.33 8.99 2.42
C GLY A 331 -15.79 9.65 3.72
N VAL A 332 -15.50 9.02 4.87
CA VAL A 332 -15.91 9.55 6.18
C VAL A 332 -14.92 10.60 6.68
N GLY A 333 -13.63 10.29 6.75
CA GLY A 333 -12.64 11.17 7.40
C GLY A 333 -12.49 12.54 6.73
N GLU A 334 -12.09 12.55 5.45
CA GLU A 334 -11.84 13.79 4.72
C GLU A 334 -13.13 14.58 4.43
N SER A 335 -14.21 13.90 4.04
CA SER A 335 -15.50 14.59 3.78
C SER A 335 -16.11 15.17 5.06
N LEU A 336 -16.12 14.45 6.18
CA LEU A 336 -16.63 14.98 7.45
C LEU A 336 -15.81 16.20 7.89
N ARG A 337 -14.47 16.12 7.78
CA ARG A 337 -13.60 17.26 8.10
C ARG A 337 -13.87 18.46 7.19
N SER A 338 -14.13 18.24 5.91
CA SER A 338 -14.51 19.29 4.96
C SER A 338 -15.84 19.95 5.34
N VAL A 339 -16.85 19.15 5.73
CA VAL A 339 -18.15 19.66 6.19
C VAL A 339 -18.01 20.45 7.49
N VAL A 340 -17.25 19.94 8.47
CA VAL A 340 -17.00 20.59 9.76
C VAL A 340 -16.27 21.93 9.56
N TYR A 341 -15.27 21.98 8.69
CA TYR A 341 -14.55 23.21 8.36
C TYR A 341 -15.47 24.26 7.74
N LYS A 342 -16.32 23.86 6.78
CA LYS A 342 -17.21 24.78 6.06
C LYS A 342 -18.41 25.25 6.89
N HIS A 343 -18.98 24.39 7.72
CA HIS A 343 -20.28 24.66 8.36
C HIS A 343 -20.24 24.82 9.89
N ILE A 344 -19.22 24.30 10.58
CA ILE A 344 -19.24 24.22 12.06
C ILE A 344 -18.21 25.14 12.68
N THR A 345 -16.92 24.99 12.37
CA THR A 345 -15.89 25.85 12.99
C THR A 345 -14.65 25.96 12.12
N PRO A 346 -14.19 27.18 11.77
CA PRO A 346 -12.95 27.39 11.03
C PRO A 346 -11.68 27.05 11.83
N ARG A 347 -11.81 26.65 13.12
CA ARG A 347 -10.69 26.19 13.97
C ARG A 347 -10.19 24.81 13.57
N VAL A 348 -11.06 23.96 12.98
CA VAL A 348 -10.64 22.69 12.40
C VAL A 348 -10.11 23.02 11.01
N GLY A 349 -8.79 23.19 10.88
CA GLY A 349 -8.17 23.56 9.61
C GLY A 349 -8.57 22.64 8.45
N PRO A 350 -8.39 23.10 7.20
CA PRO A 350 -8.80 22.36 6.00
C PRO A 350 -8.25 20.93 5.98
N PRO A 351 -8.88 20.00 5.24
CA PRO A 351 -8.32 18.67 5.04
C PRO A 351 -6.95 18.80 4.36
N GLU A 352 -5.89 18.53 5.11
CA GLU A 352 -4.53 18.50 4.58
C GLU A 352 -4.20 17.07 4.15
N LEU A 353 -3.80 16.90 2.89
CA LEU A 353 -3.35 15.62 2.37
C LEU A 353 -2.02 15.25 3.03
N ASP A 354 -2.05 14.29 3.96
CA ASP A 354 -0.82 13.74 4.53
C ASP A 354 -0.08 12.91 3.47
N ILE A 355 0.90 13.52 2.81
CA ILE A 355 1.66 12.92 1.72
C ILE A 355 2.38 11.65 2.18
N ALA A 356 2.88 11.61 3.42
CA ALA A 356 3.68 10.50 3.91
C ALA A 356 2.83 9.24 4.10
N HIS A 357 1.70 9.35 4.79
CA HIS A 357 0.80 8.21 5.00
C HIS A 357 0.17 7.73 3.69
N ASN A 358 -0.31 8.65 2.85
CA ASN A 358 -0.87 8.27 1.56
C ASN A 358 0.18 7.59 0.66
N THR A 359 1.45 8.02 0.72
CA THR A 359 2.53 7.35 -0.02
C THR A 359 2.81 5.94 0.52
N LEU A 360 2.76 5.73 1.84
CA LEU A 360 2.89 4.40 2.44
C LEU A 360 1.77 3.45 1.99
N ASP A 361 0.55 3.95 1.82
CA ASP A 361 -0.57 3.13 1.32
C ASP A 361 -0.38 2.72 -0.15
N LEU A 362 0.21 3.61 -0.96
CA LEU A 362 0.63 3.27 -2.33
C LEU A 362 1.73 2.21 -2.34
N ILE A 363 2.72 2.34 -1.46
CA ILE A 363 3.80 1.35 -1.32
C ILE A 363 3.22 -0.01 -0.88
N TYR A 364 2.34 -0.02 0.12
CA TYR A 364 1.69 -1.24 0.59
C TYR A 364 0.88 -1.93 -0.52
N THR A 365 0.12 -1.15 -1.29
CA THR A 365 -0.59 -1.64 -2.48
C THR A 365 0.35 -2.35 -3.44
N GLN A 366 1.50 -1.72 -3.71
CA GLN A 366 2.46 -2.28 -4.65
C GLN A 366 3.12 -3.55 -4.11
N THR A 367 3.41 -3.60 -2.81
CA THR A 367 3.91 -4.81 -2.13
C THR A 367 2.92 -5.96 -2.25
N LEU A 368 1.61 -5.72 -2.08
CA LEU A 368 0.57 -6.74 -2.28
C LEU A 368 0.52 -7.24 -3.73
N VAL A 369 0.61 -6.34 -4.71
CA VAL A 369 0.62 -6.70 -6.13
C VAL A 369 1.83 -7.58 -6.46
N TRP A 370 3.04 -7.22 -6.00
CA TRP A 370 4.24 -8.03 -6.23
C TRP A 370 4.22 -9.36 -5.47
N ALA A 371 3.71 -9.37 -4.25
CA ALA A 371 3.51 -10.59 -3.48
C ALA A 371 2.54 -11.55 -4.19
N GLY A 372 1.48 -11.01 -4.80
CA GLY A 372 0.41 -11.80 -5.39
C GLY A 372 0.55 -12.09 -6.88
N ILE A 373 1.43 -11.43 -7.63
CA ILE A 373 1.56 -11.58 -9.08
C ILE A 373 1.77 -13.05 -9.53
N PHE A 374 2.46 -13.85 -8.71
CA PHE A 374 2.68 -15.27 -8.98
C PHE A 374 1.48 -16.16 -8.64
N TYR A 375 0.64 -15.78 -7.68
CA TYR A 375 -0.51 -16.58 -7.24
C TYR A 375 -1.83 -16.14 -7.90
N CYS A 376 -1.88 -14.87 -8.31
CA CYS A 376 -3.01 -14.19 -8.90
C CYS A 376 -2.53 -13.26 -10.04
N PRO A 377 -2.43 -13.77 -11.28
CA PRO A 377 -1.88 -13.02 -12.43
C PRO A 377 -2.63 -11.74 -12.79
N LEU A 378 -3.91 -11.64 -12.47
CA LEU A 378 -4.73 -10.45 -12.74
C LEU A 378 -4.66 -9.40 -11.61
N LEU A 379 -3.97 -9.69 -10.49
CA LEU A 379 -3.84 -8.75 -9.37
C LEU A 379 -3.24 -7.39 -9.77
N PRO A 380 -2.28 -7.27 -10.71
CA PRO A 380 -1.82 -5.97 -11.20
C PRO A 380 -2.93 -5.13 -11.83
N LEU A 381 -3.91 -5.74 -12.50
CA LEU A 381 -5.04 -5.03 -13.10
C LEU A 381 -6.03 -4.55 -12.01
N VAL A 382 -6.27 -5.36 -10.99
CA VAL A 382 -7.03 -4.95 -9.80
C VAL A 382 -6.32 -3.78 -9.09
N GLY A 383 -5.00 -3.84 -8.99
CA GLY A 383 -4.16 -2.73 -8.52
C GLY A 383 -4.32 -1.47 -9.37
N CYS A 384 -4.44 -1.60 -10.70
CA CYS A 384 -4.72 -0.45 -11.57
C CYS A 384 -6.07 0.19 -11.24
N VAL A 385 -7.13 -0.62 -11.07
CA VAL A 385 -8.47 -0.12 -10.69
C VAL A 385 -8.39 0.66 -9.37
N LYS A 386 -7.72 0.09 -8.35
CA LYS A 386 -7.50 0.78 -7.07
C LYS A 386 -6.78 2.11 -7.27
N LEU A 387 -5.66 2.14 -8.00
CA LEU A 387 -4.88 3.36 -8.22
C LEU A 387 -5.69 4.44 -8.95
N VAL A 388 -6.53 4.06 -9.92
CA VAL A 388 -7.43 4.97 -10.63
C VAL A 388 -8.50 5.52 -9.69
N LEU A 389 -9.14 4.67 -8.88
CA LEU A 389 -10.10 5.13 -7.88
C LEU A 389 -9.47 6.10 -6.90
N THR A 390 -8.30 5.75 -6.33
CA THR A 390 -7.55 6.62 -5.43
C THR A 390 -7.17 7.94 -6.10
N PHE A 391 -6.78 7.94 -7.38
CA PHE A 391 -6.48 9.17 -8.12
C PHE A 391 -7.68 10.13 -8.15
N TYR A 392 -8.84 9.63 -8.58
CA TYR A 392 -10.03 10.47 -8.71
C TYR A 392 -10.56 10.93 -7.35
N VAL A 393 -10.60 10.03 -6.38
CA VAL A 393 -11.11 10.32 -5.04
C VAL A 393 -10.22 11.33 -4.31
N LYS A 394 -8.89 11.15 -4.33
CA LYS A 394 -7.97 12.13 -3.72
C LYS A 394 -7.96 13.45 -4.47
N ARG A 395 -8.14 13.45 -5.79
CA ARG A 395 -8.27 14.69 -6.56
C ARG A 395 -9.51 15.48 -6.14
N VAL A 396 -10.66 14.81 -5.95
CA VAL A 396 -11.90 15.46 -5.51
C VAL A 396 -11.78 15.97 -4.07
N SER A 397 -11.09 15.25 -3.20
CA SER A 397 -10.86 15.68 -1.80
C SER A 397 -9.96 16.91 -1.70
N VAL A 398 -9.00 17.05 -2.62
CA VAL A 398 -8.02 18.15 -2.65
C VAL A 398 -8.57 19.40 -3.34
N ASN A 399 -9.52 19.26 -4.27
CA ASN A 399 -10.25 20.37 -4.90
C ASN A 399 -11.37 20.89 -3.99
#